data_AF-A0A941J6M6-F1
#
_entry.id   AF-A0A941J6M6-F1
#
_cell.length_a   1.000
_cell.length_b   1.000
_cell.length_c   1.000
_cell.angle_alpha   90.00
_cell.angle_beta   90.00
_cell.angle_gamma   90.00
#
_symmetry.space_group_name_H-M   'P 1'
#
loop_
_entity.id
_entity.type
_entity.pdbx_description
1 polymer ?
#
loop_
_entity_poly.entity_id
_entity_poly.type
_entity_poly.pdbx_seq_one_letter_code
_entity_poly.pdbx_strand_id
1 'polypeptide(L)'
;MLQSAFPAFEARSGQLDMMNLIHNSFETSQDAIIEAGTGIGKSIGYLLPAVYFAKKHQKPVVVSTYTLQLQDQLLQNEVPKLKKILPFTFQAVLLKGRSNYLSLAKFERALREKEDNYETALTKMQILVWLTETVTGDKDELNLTSGGQLFWNRLQSDGLTYAGLKQPWLELDFFERAKKNSCKGGYHHY
;
A
#
# COMPACT_ATOMS: atom_id res chain seq x y z
N MET A 1 11.70 -12.52 -23.47
CA MET A 1 10.45 -12.41 -22.67
C MET A 1 10.09 -10.96 -22.36
N LEU A 2 10.98 -10.15 -21.77
CA LEU A 2 10.69 -8.72 -21.48
C LEU A 2 10.64 -7.84 -22.74
N GLN A 3 11.64 -7.97 -23.63
CA GLN A 3 11.72 -7.21 -24.88
C GLN A 3 10.59 -7.56 -25.88
N SER A 4 10.08 -8.79 -25.81
CA SER A 4 8.95 -9.26 -26.62
C SER A 4 7.59 -8.74 -26.10
N ALA A 5 7.50 -8.35 -24.82
CA ALA A 5 6.25 -7.90 -24.21
C ALA A 5 6.10 -6.36 -24.18
N PHE A 6 7.18 -5.63 -24.47
CA PHE A 6 7.20 -4.17 -24.58
C PHE A 6 8.05 -3.77 -25.79
N PRO A 7 7.45 -3.31 -26.90
CA PRO A 7 8.17 -2.90 -28.10
C PRO A 7 9.20 -1.77 -27.86
N ALA A 8 9.03 -1.01 -26.77
CA ALA A 8 9.92 0.06 -26.33
C ALA A 8 10.81 -0.31 -25.13
N PHE A 9 10.80 -1.57 -24.67
CA PHE A 9 11.66 -2.01 -23.57
C PHE A 9 13.03 -2.38 -24.12
N GLU A 10 13.97 -1.49 -23.87
CA GLU A 10 15.37 -1.71 -24.16
C GLU A 10 16.02 -2.33 -22.91
N ALA A 11 16.42 -3.59 -23.01
CA ALA A 11 17.15 -4.25 -21.93
C ALA A 11 18.52 -3.57 -21.78
N ARG A 12 18.73 -2.92 -20.63
CA ARG A 12 20.01 -2.27 -20.31
C ARG A 12 20.80 -3.21 -19.40
N SER A 13 22.11 -3.32 -19.62
CA SER A 13 23.00 -4.19 -18.83
C SER A 13 22.81 -3.98 -17.33
N GLY A 14 22.82 -2.72 -16.87
CA GLY A 14 22.63 -2.40 -15.44
C GLY A 14 21.29 -2.85 -14.86
N GLN A 15 20.23 -3.00 -15.67
CA GLN A 15 18.97 -3.56 -15.20
C GLN A 15 19.06 -5.08 -15.00
N LEU A 16 19.73 -5.79 -15.90
CA LEU A 16 19.98 -7.22 -15.77
C LEU A 16 20.90 -7.52 -14.59
N ASP A 17 21.95 -6.71 -14.40
CA ASP A 17 22.88 -6.83 -13.27
C ASP A 17 22.15 -6.63 -11.94
N MET A 18 21.29 -5.62 -11.86
CA MET A 18 20.42 -5.38 -10.71
C MET A 18 19.48 -6.57 -10.45
N MET A 19 18.84 -7.11 -11.49
CA MET A 19 17.95 -8.27 -11.35
C MET A 19 18.68 -9.50 -10.82
N ASN A 20 19.85 -9.80 -11.38
CA ASN A 20 20.68 -10.94 -10.96
C ASN A 20 21.17 -10.79 -9.52
N LEU A 21 21.61 -9.58 -9.15
CA LEU A 21 22.06 -9.29 -7.79
C LEU A 21 20.93 -9.48 -6.76
N ILE A 22 19.73 -8.96 -7.06
CA ILE A 22 18.55 -9.12 -6.19
C ILE A 22 18.14 -10.59 -6.09
N HIS A 23 18.10 -11.30 -7.21
CA HIS A 23 17.77 -12.73 -7.22
C HIS A 23 18.74 -13.54 -6.35
N ASN A 24 20.05 -13.29 -6.49
CA ASN A 24 21.05 -13.99 -5.70
C ASN A 24 20.94 -13.64 -4.21
N SER A 25 20.75 -12.36 -3.87
CA SER A 25 20.52 -11.90 -2.50
C SER A 25 19.32 -12.58 -1.85
N PHE A 26 18.23 -12.75 -2.60
CA PHE A 26 17.06 -13.50 -2.11
C PHE A 26 17.36 -15.00 -1.89
N GLU A 27 18.05 -15.67 -2.81
CA GLU A 27 18.34 -17.10 -2.69
C GLU A 27 19.39 -17.40 -1.59
N THR A 28 20.35 -16.50 -1.36
CA THR A 28 21.39 -16.65 -0.32
C THR A 28 21.01 -16.01 1.02
N SER A 29 19.87 -15.32 1.11
CA SER A 29 19.44 -14.57 2.30
C SER A 29 20.49 -13.55 2.77
N GLN A 30 21.10 -12.83 1.83
CA GLN A 30 22.10 -11.79 2.10
C GLN A 30 21.57 -10.42 1.72
N ASP A 31 22.06 -9.37 2.37
CA ASP A 31 21.72 -7.99 2.01
C ASP A 31 22.46 -7.56 0.73
N ALA A 32 21.76 -6.81 -0.12
CA ALA A 32 22.34 -6.20 -1.32
C ALA A 32 22.08 -4.69 -1.35
N ILE A 33 23.11 -3.93 -1.67
CA ILE A 33 23.02 -2.47 -1.88
C ILE A 33 23.24 -2.21 -3.36
N ILE A 34 22.32 -1.47 -3.98
CA ILE A 34 22.32 -1.22 -5.42
C ILE A 34 22.16 0.27 -5.66
N GLU A 35 23.17 0.87 -6.28
CA GLU A 35 23.05 2.22 -6.84
C GLU A 35 22.60 2.11 -8.29
N ALA A 36 21.33 2.42 -8.53
CA ALA A 36 20.76 2.46 -9.86
C ALA A 36 20.74 3.91 -10.37
N GLY A 37 21.14 4.18 -11.61
CA GLY A 37 20.96 5.48 -12.27
C GLY A 37 19.48 5.78 -12.59
N THR A 38 19.09 7.04 -12.79
CA THR A 38 17.72 7.39 -13.22
C THR A 38 17.42 6.84 -14.62
N GLY A 39 16.14 6.58 -14.92
CA GLY A 39 15.71 6.16 -16.26
C GLY A 39 16.00 4.70 -16.65
N ILE A 40 16.73 3.91 -15.86
CA ILE A 40 17.11 2.51 -16.21
C ILE A 40 15.99 1.45 -16.03
N GLY A 41 14.76 1.86 -15.68
CA GLY A 41 13.68 0.91 -15.40
C GLY A 41 13.84 0.19 -14.06
N LYS A 42 14.29 0.90 -13.02
CA LYS A 42 14.55 0.39 -11.66
C LYS A 42 13.40 -0.43 -11.09
N SER A 43 12.16 0.07 -11.27
CA SER A 43 10.95 -0.55 -10.73
C SER A 43 10.80 -1.99 -11.23
N ILE A 44 10.90 -2.21 -12.53
CA ILE A 44 10.88 -3.56 -13.10
C ILE A 44 12.11 -4.37 -12.63
N GLY A 45 13.27 -3.72 -12.53
CA GLY A 45 14.52 -4.31 -12.05
C GLY A 45 14.42 -5.01 -10.69
N TYR A 46 13.75 -4.42 -9.71
CA TYR A 46 13.53 -5.08 -8.41
C TYR A 46 12.21 -5.87 -8.33
N LEU A 47 11.14 -5.43 -9.00
CA LEU A 47 9.84 -6.09 -8.88
C LEU A 47 9.82 -7.47 -9.55
N LEU A 48 10.49 -7.62 -10.69
CA LEU A 48 10.49 -8.88 -11.42
C LEU A 48 11.10 -10.03 -10.60
N PRO A 49 12.37 -9.94 -10.11
CA PRO A 49 12.94 -10.99 -9.27
C PRO A 49 12.16 -11.16 -7.95
N ALA A 50 11.63 -10.08 -7.36
CA ALA A 50 10.80 -10.16 -6.15
C ALA A 50 9.53 -10.99 -6.35
N VAL A 51 8.82 -10.79 -7.45
CA VAL A 51 7.59 -11.55 -7.75
C VAL A 51 7.90 -13.03 -8.02
N TYR A 52 8.98 -13.33 -8.73
CA TYR A 52 9.42 -14.72 -8.93
C TYR A 52 9.81 -15.39 -7.61
N PHE A 53 10.56 -14.70 -6.75
CA PHE A 53 10.92 -15.20 -5.43
C PHE A 53 9.66 -15.46 -4.59
N ALA A 54 8.75 -14.49 -4.54
CA ALA A 54 7.51 -14.61 -3.78
C ALA A 54 6.66 -15.81 -4.23
N LYS A 55 6.57 -16.02 -5.55
CA LYS A 55 5.83 -17.14 -6.14
C LYS A 55 6.50 -18.49 -5.86
N LYS A 56 7.82 -18.58 -6.06
CA LYS A 56 8.61 -19.82 -5.88
C LYS A 56 8.61 -20.28 -4.42
N HIS A 57 8.79 -19.35 -3.48
CA HIS A 57 8.96 -19.66 -2.06
C HIS A 57 7.68 -19.50 -1.24
N GLN A 58 6.57 -19.07 -1.86
CA GLN A 58 5.30 -18.75 -1.18
C GLN A 58 5.49 -17.79 0.01
N LYS A 59 6.41 -16.83 -0.15
CA LYS A 59 6.73 -15.82 0.86
C LYS A 59 6.42 -14.42 0.35
N PRO A 60 5.73 -13.58 1.12
CA PRO A 60 5.49 -12.20 0.69
C PRO A 60 6.81 -11.42 0.62
N VAL A 61 6.94 -10.57 -0.39
CA VAL A 61 8.03 -9.59 -0.49
C VAL A 61 7.46 -8.21 -0.22
N VAL A 62 8.11 -7.47 0.67
CA VAL A 62 7.75 -6.08 1.01
C VAL A 62 8.64 -5.13 0.23
N VAL A 63 8.02 -4.19 -0.48
CA VAL A 63 8.72 -3.09 -1.16
C VAL A 63 8.39 -1.80 -0.44
N SER A 64 9.41 -1.17 0.15
CA SER A 64 9.29 0.13 0.80
C SER A 64 9.83 1.23 -0.11
N THR A 65 9.07 2.31 -0.27
CA THR A 65 9.48 3.50 -1.04
C THR A 65 9.39 4.75 -0.19
N TYR A 66 10.01 5.84 -0.65
CA TYR A 66 10.11 7.08 0.11
C TYR A 66 8.79 7.86 0.25
N THR A 67 7.92 7.84 -0.78
CA THR A 67 6.67 8.63 -0.80
C THR A 67 5.46 7.80 -1.21
N LEU A 68 4.26 8.23 -0.77
CA LEU A 68 3.00 7.59 -1.15
C LEU A 68 2.79 7.63 -2.66
N GLN A 69 3.15 8.73 -3.32
CA GLN A 69 3.02 8.86 -4.78
C GLN A 69 3.84 7.80 -5.52
N LEU A 70 5.04 7.45 -5.02
CA LEU A 70 5.83 6.37 -5.59
C LEU A 70 5.16 5.01 -5.39
N GLN A 71 4.50 4.78 -4.24
CA GLN A 71 3.74 3.54 -3.99
C GLN A 71 2.55 3.42 -4.95
N ASP A 72 1.81 4.50 -5.15
CA ASP A 72 0.68 4.55 -6.09
C ASP A 72 1.15 4.32 -7.53
N GLN A 73 2.27 4.92 -7.93
CA GLN A 73 2.86 4.67 -9.25
C GLN A 73 3.19 3.18 -9.44
N LEU A 74 3.73 2.50 -8.41
CA LEU A 74 3.98 1.07 -8.48
C LEU A 74 2.68 0.28 -8.65
N LEU A 75 1.66 0.58 -7.85
CA LEU A 75 0.42 -0.19 -7.84
C LEU A 75 -0.42 0.03 -9.12
N GLN A 76 -0.49 1.26 -9.61
CA GLN A 76 -1.37 1.64 -10.74
C GLN A 76 -0.71 1.45 -12.10
N ASN A 77 0.62 1.52 -12.19
CA ASN A 77 1.33 1.44 -13.47
C ASN A 77 2.24 0.21 -13.57
N GLU A 78 3.16 0.03 -12.62
CA GLU A 78 4.23 -0.98 -12.75
C GLU A 78 3.72 -2.41 -12.48
N VAL A 79 2.86 -2.60 -11.48
CA VAL A 79 2.25 -3.90 -11.16
C VAL A 79 1.35 -4.39 -12.31
N PRO A 80 0.44 -3.58 -12.89
CA PRO A 80 -0.36 -4.01 -14.04
C PRO A 80 0.48 -4.37 -15.26
N LYS A 81 1.58 -3.64 -15.50
CA LYS A 81 2.56 -4.00 -16.54
C LYS A 81 3.14 -5.40 -16.29
N LEU A 82 3.58 -5.71 -15.08
CA LEU A 82 4.10 -7.04 -14.74
C LEU A 82 3.05 -8.13 -14.86
N LYS A 83 1.81 -7.88 -14.43
CA LYS A 83 0.71 -8.85 -14.57
C LYS A 83 0.44 -9.24 -16.03
N LYS A 84 0.67 -8.34 -16.99
CA LYS A 84 0.49 -8.61 -18.43
C LYS A 84 1.58 -9.50 -19.02
N ILE A 85 2.79 -9.48 -18.46
CA ILE A 85 3.96 -10.14 -19.06
C ILE A 85 4.33 -11.46 -18.37
N LEU A 86 3.91 -11.64 -17.13
CA LEU A 86 4.23 -12.83 -16.36
C LEU A 86 3.28 -13.98 -16.73
N PRO A 87 3.78 -15.22 -16.85
CA PRO A 87 2.96 -16.39 -17.19
C PRO A 87 2.12 -16.91 -16.01
N PHE A 88 2.03 -16.14 -14.92
CA PHE A 88 1.29 -16.49 -13.72
C PHE A 88 0.71 -15.24 -13.05
N THR A 89 -0.31 -15.45 -12.23
CA THR A 89 -0.94 -14.40 -11.44
C THR A 89 -0.21 -14.19 -10.11
N PHE A 90 -0.20 -12.94 -9.65
CA PHE A 90 0.28 -12.56 -8.33
C PHE A 90 -0.59 -11.43 -7.76
N GLN A 91 -0.60 -11.31 -6.44
CA GLN A 91 -1.28 -10.23 -5.74
C GLN A 91 -0.27 -9.19 -5.29
N ALA A 92 -0.63 -7.92 -5.43
CA ALA A 92 0.08 -6.79 -4.87
C ALA A 92 -0.95 -5.93 -4.15
N VAL A 93 -0.63 -5.52 -2.92
CA VAL A 93 -1.50 -4.68 -2.11
C VAL A 93 -0.69 -3.53 -1.54
N LEU A 94 -1.37 -2.40 -1.33
CA LEU A 94 -0.80 -1.20 -0.72
C LEU A 94 -1.09 -1.21 0.77
N LEU A 95 -0.06 -0.97 1.58
CA LEU A 95 -0.20 -0.77 3.02
C LEU A 95 0.46 0.55 3.40
N LYS A 96 -0.36 1.54 3.74
CA LYS A 96 0.11 2.85 4.20
C LYS A 96 0.35 2.84 5.71
N GLY A 97 0.96 3.91 6.23
CA GLY A 97 1.07 4.10 7.68
C GLY A 97 -0.31 4.26 8.34
N ARG A 98 -0.42 3.85 9.62
CA ARG A 98 -1.70 3.88 10.40
C ARG A 98 -2.44 5.22 10.35
N SER A 99 -1.70 6.33 10.30
CA SER A 99 -2.26 7.69 10.22
C SER A 99 -3.11 7.95 8.98
N ASN A 100 -2.97 7.14 7.93
CA ASN A 100 -3.77 7.26 6.71
C ASN A 100 -5.12 6.56 6.83
N TYR A 101 -5.40 5.84 7.93
CA TYR A 101 -6.64 5.09 8.08
C TYR A 101 -7.53 5.72 9.16
N LEU A 102 -8.83 5.80 8.88
CA LEU A 102 -9.81 6.26 9.86
C LEU A 102 -9.93 5.28 11.04
N SER A 103 -9.95 5.80 12.27
CA SER A 103 -10.47 5.04 13.41
C SER A 103 -11.96 5.27 13.59
N LEU A 104 -12.76 4.23 13.33
CA LEU A 104 -14.21 4.27 13.53
C LEU A 104 -14.59 4.60 14.98
N ALA A 105 -13.85 4.07 15.95
CA ALA A 105 -14.09 4.36 17.37
C ALA A 105 -13.86 5.84 17.72
N LYS A 106 -12.80 6.46 17.18
CA LYS A 106 -12.56 7.90 17.40
C LYS A 106 -13.59 8.74 16.66
N PHE A 107 -13.98 8.34 15.46
CA PHE A 107 -15.00 9.03 14.70
C PHE A 107 -16.38 8.99 15.37
N GLU A 108 -16.79 7.83 15.88
CA GLU A 108 -18.03 7.67 16.65
C GLU A 108 -18.06 8.63 17.86
N ARG A 109 -16.95 8.72 18.61
CA ARG A 109 -16.83 9.65 19.73
C ARG A 109 -16.94 11.09 19.26
N ALA A 110 -16.24 11.45 18.19
CA ALA A 110 -16.28 12.79 17.63
C ALA A 110 -17.67 13.20 17.14
N LEU A 111 -18.51 12.26 16.66
CA LEU A 111 -19.90 12.53 16.27
C LEU A 111 -20.80 12.89 17.46
N ARG A 112 -20.47 12.44 18.67
CA ARG A 112 -21.21 12.76 19.91
C ARG A 112 -20.80 14.10 20.51
N GLU A 113 -19.65 14.64 20.11
CA GLU A 113 -19.18 15.95 20.56
C GLU A 113 -20.00 17.05 19.87
N LYS A 114 -20.48 18.02 20.65
CA LYS A 114 -21.08 19.24 20.11
C LYS A 114 -20.04 19.97 19.27
N GLU A 115 -20.38 20.31 18.04
CA GLU A 115 -19.47 20.94 17.09
C GLU A 115 -19.89 22.37 16.78
N ASP A 116 -19.09 23.34 17.20
CA ASP A 116 -19.31 24.75 16.90
C ASP A 116 -18.42 25.22 15.71
N ASN A 117 -17.50 24.38 15.21
CA ASN A 117 -16.65 24.69 14.05
C ASN A 117 -17.26 24.14 12.74
N TYR A 118 -17.60 25.05 11.81
CA TYR A 118 -18.17 24.73 10.51
C TYR A 118 -17.33 23.74 9.68
N GLU A 119 -16.00 23.90 9.62
CA GLU A 119 -15.13 22.99 8.85
C GLU A 119 -15.10 21.59 9.45
N THR A 120 -15.18 21.48 10.77
CA THR A 120 -15.23 20.19 11.45
C THR A 120 -16.59 19.52 11.23
N ALA A 121 -17.69 20.27 11.30
CA ALA A 121 -19.02 19.77 10.97
C ALA A 121 -19.09 19.28 9.50
N LEU A 122 -18.53 20.06 8.56
CA LEU A 122 -18.44 19.67 7.16
C LEU A 122 -17.61 18.38 6.98
N THR A 123 -16.46 18.28 7.63
CA THR A 123 -15.60 17.09 7.58
C THR A 123 -16.32 15.86 8.15
N LYS A 124 -17.06 16.00 9.26
CA LYS A 124 -17.89 14.93 9.82
C LYS A 124 -18.94 14.45 8.80
N MET A 125 -19.63 15.36 8.13
CA MET A 125 -20.61 15.02 7.08
C MET A 125 -19.95 14.32 5.89
N GLN A 126 -18.81 14.82 5.42
CA GLN A 126 -18.05 14.20 4.33
C GLN A 126 -17.64 12.76 4.67
N ILE A 127 -17.09 12.55 5.87
CA ILE A 127 -16.68 11.20 6.32
C ILE A 127 -17.90 10.28 6.44
N LEU A 128 -19.05 10.76 6.93
CA LEU A 128 -20.27 9.94 7.02
C LEU A 128 -20.74 9.43 5.65
N VAL A 129 -20.74 10.28 4.63
CA VAL A 129 -21.09 9.89 3.25
C VAL A 129 -20.04 8.91 2.71
N TRP A 130 -18.76 9.26 2.82
CA TRP A 130 -17.66 8.45 2.33
C TRP A 130 -17.59 7.06 2.98
N LEU A 131 -17.97 6.93 4.26
CA LEU A 131 -18.05 5.64 4.95
C LEU A 131 -19.04 4.67 4.32
N THR A 132 -20.01 5.15 3.54
CA THR A 132 -20.96 4.29 2.81
C THR A 132 -20.38 3.73 1.51
N GLU A 133 -19.27 4.30 1.03
CA GLU A 133 -18.67 3.97 -0.27
C GLU A 133 -17.29 3.32 -0.13
N THR A 134 -16.52 3.70 0.90
CA THR A 134 -15.13 3.26 1.06
C THR A 134 -15.02 1.78 1.43
N VAL A 135 -14.07 1.11 0.79
CA VAL A 135 -13.64 -0.25 1.15
C VAL A 135 -12.34 -0.22 1.96
N THR A 136 -11.52 0.81 1.79
CA THR A 136 -10.15 0.86 2.32
C THR A 136 -10.04 1.68 3.60
N GLY A 137 -10.91 2.68 3.79
CA GLY A 137 -10.83 3.65 4.87
C GLY A 137 -9.62 4.57 4.81
N ASP A 138 -9.05 4.74 3.62
CA ASP A 138 -7.87 5.55 3.36
C ASP A 138 -8.21 7.04 3.25
N LYS A 139 -7.46 7.88 3.97
CA LYS A 139 -7.56 9.34 3.96
C LYS A 139 -7.52 9.93 2.55
N ASP A 140 -6.72 9.36 1.65
CA ASP A 140 -6.52 9.92 0.32
C ASP A 140 -7.75 9.79 -0.59
N GLU A 141 -8.75 9.01 -0.18
CA GLU A 141 -10.07 8.97 -0.83
C GLU A 141 -10.93 10.20 -0.49
N LEU A 142 -10.53 10.99 0.52
CA LEU A 142 -11.21 12.20 0.96
C LEU A 142 -10.48 13.46 0.48
N ASN A 143 -11.21 14.39 -0.12
CA ASN A 143 -10.69 15.72 -0.46
C ASN A 143 -10.89 16.70 0.72
N LEU A 144 -10.09 16.55 1.77
CA LEU A 144 -10.20 17.34 2.99
C LEU A 144 -9.56 18.74 2.85
N THR A 145 -10.28 19.77 3.31
CA THR A 145 -9.74 21.13 3.51
C THR A 145 -8.61 21.13 4.54
N SER A 146 -7.86 22.23 4.66
CA SER A 146 -6.83 22.37 5.69
C SER A 146 -7.36 22.13 7.11
N GLY A 147 -8.54 22.66 7.47
CA GLY A 147 -9.16 22.38 8.76
C GLY A 147 -9.63 20.93 8.89
N GLY A 148 -10.15 20.32 7.82
CA GLY A 148 -10.48 18.90 7.80
C GLY A 148 -9.26 17.99 8.00
N GLN A 149 -8.11 18.36 7.44
CA GLN A 149 -6.84 17.64 7.66
C GLN A 149 -6.35 17.75 9.11
N LEU A 150 -6.51 18.92 9.74
CA LEU A 150 -6.22 19.08 11.17
C LEU A 150 -7.15 18.22 12.02
N PHE A 151 -8.43 18.17 11.68
CA PHE A 151 -9.40 17.32 12.36
C PHE A 151 -9.09 15.83 12.17
N TRP A 152 -8.65 15.41 10.98
CA TRP A 152 -8.23 14.03 10.70
C TRP A 152 -7.16 13.52 11.67
N ASN A 153 -6.23 14.37 12.10
CA ASN A 153 -5.19 13.97 13.07
C ASN A 153 -5.77 13.44 14.39
N ARG A 154 -6.98 13.89 14.76
CA ARG A 154 -7.74 13.38 15.93
C ARG A 154 -8.45 12.07 15.65
N LEU A 155 -8.75 11.77 14.38
CA LEU A 155 -9.56 10.62 13.96
C LEU A 155 -8.72 9.42 13.51
N GLN A 156 -7.46 9.65 13.12
CA GLN A 156 -6.60 8.63 12.55
C GLN A 156 -6.32 7.45 13.50
N SER A 157 -6.10 6.27 12.94
CA SER A 157 -5.68 5.09 13.69
C SER A 157 -4.28 5.29 14.30
N ASP A 158 -4.12 4.92 15.57
CA ASP A 158 -2.86 5.06 16.32
C ASP A 158 -2.40 3.76 16.99
N GLY A 159 -3.13 2.65 16.80
CA GLY A 159 -2.86 1.36 17.45
C GLY A 159 -3.12 1.31 18.96
N LEU A 160 -3.25 2.46 19.63
CA LEU A 160 -3.53 2.57 21.07
C LEU A 160 -5.03 2.58 21.35
N THR A 161 -5.85 2.88 20.34
CA THR A 161 -7.32 2.97 20.44
C THR A 161 -7.95 1.71 21.04
N TYR A 162 -7.32 0.54 20.88
CA TYR A 162 -7.84 -0.76 21.35
C TYR A 162 -7.10 -1.32 22.57
N ALA A 163 -6.11 -0.61 23.12
CA ALA A 163 -5.40 -1.05 24.32
C ALA A 163 -6.39 -1.10 25.51
N GLY A 164 -6.85 -2.29 25.86
CA GLY A 164 -7.64 -2.55 27.07
C GLY A 164 -9.16 -2.60 26.88
N LEU A 165 -9.69 -2.48 25.66
CA LEU A 165 -11.15 -2.54 25.43
C LEU A 165 -11.51 -3.53 24.32
N LYS A 166 -12.34 -4.54 24.64
CA LYS A 166 -13.10 -5.30 23.63
C LYS A 166 -14.12 -4.34 22.99
N GLN A 167 -13.70 -3.62 21.96
CA GLN A 167 -14.58 -2.72 21.23
C GLN A 167 -15.10 -3.42 19.97
N PRO A 168 -16.36 -3.20 19.58
CA PRO A 168 -16.94 -3.77 18.36
C PRO A 168 -16.19 -3.34 17.09
N TRP A 169 -15.43 -2.24 17.16
CA TRP A 169 -14.71 -1.65 16.04
C TRP A 169 -13.46 -2.41 15.60
N LEU A 170 -12.91 -3.34 16.40
CA LEU A 170 -11.65 -4.02 16.07
C LEU A 170 -11.76 -4.86 14.79
N GLU A 171 -12.88 -5.55 14.58
CA GLU A 171 -13.12 -6.36 13.37
C GLU A 171 -13.33 -5.49 12.13
N LEU A 172 -13.75 -4.24 12.33
CA LEU A 172 -14.02 -3.26 11.28
C LEU A 172 -12.82 -2.33 11.01
N ASP A 173 -11.73 -2.45 11.77
CA ASP A 173 -10.57 -1.57 11.66
C ASP A 173 -9.94 -1.66 10.27
N PHE A 174 -9.89 -0.53 9.58
CA PHE A 174 -9.40 -0.40 8.22
C PHE A 174 -7.91 -0.75 8.10
N PHE A 175 -7.08 -0.33 9.06
CA PHE A 175 -5.65 -0.61 9.04
C PHE A 175 -5.37 -2.10 9.28
N GLU A 176 -6.01 -2.70 10.29
CA GLU A 176 -5.81 -4.13 10.57
C GLU A 176 -6.33 -5.00 9.41
N ARG A 177 -7.42 -4.58 8.73
CA ARG A 177 -7.87 -5.22 7.49
C ARG A 177 -6.85 -5.09 6.37
N ALA A 178 -6.30 -3.91 6.12
CA ALA A 178 -5.26 -3.69 5.11
C ALA A 178 -4.01 -4.55 5.40
N LYS A 179 -3.56 -4.59 6.65
CA LYS A 179 -2.45 -5.44 7.11
C LYS A 179 -2.73 -6.93 6.93
N LYS A 180 -3.93 -7.39 7.28
CA LYS A 180 -4.33 -8.80 7.09
C LYS A 180 -4.33 -9.16 5.60
N ASN A 181 -4.81 -8.27 4.74
CA ASN A 181 -4.82 -8.48 3.29
C ASN A 181 -3.40 -8.53 2.72
N SER A 182 -2.43 -7.79 3.28
CA SER A 182 -1.03 -7.87 2.85
C SER A 182 -0.34 -9.16 3.26
N CYS A 183 -0.70 -9.74 4.39
CA CYS A 183 -0.21 -11.07 4.78
C CYS A 183 -0.85 -12.20 3.94
N LYS A 184 -2.11 -12.05 3.51
CA LYS A 184 -2.84 -13.05 2.72
C LYS A 184 -2.45 -13.11 1.24
N GLY A 185 -1.76 -12.10 0.72
CA GLY A 185 -1.32 -12.03 -0.68
C GLY A 185 -0.46 -13.21 -1.17
N GLY A 186 0.04 -14.05 -0.26
CA GLY A 186 0.76 -15.29 -0.57
C GLY A 186 -0.09 -16.57 -0.59
N TYR A 187 -1.39 -16.53 -0.25
CA TYR A 187 -2.15 -17.73 0.15
C TYR A 187 -3.42 -18.04 -0.65
N HIS A 188 -3.65 -17.42 -1.82
CA HIS A 188 -4.82 -17.74 -2.63
C HIS A 188 -4.44 -18.46 -3.93
N HIS A 189 -4.56 -19.80 -3.87
CA HIS A 189 -4.80 -20.65 -5.03
C HIS A 189 -6.25 -20.45 -5.50
N TYR A 190 -6.41 -20.12 -6.78
CA TYR A 190 -7.56 -20.54 -7.60
C TYR A 190 -7.00 -21.46 -8.67
#